data_AF-A0A4T9T6R5-F1
#
_entry.id   AF-A0A4T9T6R5-F1
#
_cell.length_a   1.000
_cell.length_b   1.000
_cell.length_c   1.000
_cell.angle_alpha   90.00
_cell.angle_beta   90.00
_cell.angle_gamma   90.00
#
_symmetry.space_group_name_H-M   'P 1'
#
loop_
_entity.id
_entity.type
_entity.pdbx_description
1 polymer ?
#
loop_
_entity_poly.entity_id
_entity_poly.type
_entity_poly.pdbx_seq_one_letter_code
_entity_poly.pdbx_strand_id
1 'polypeptide(L)'
;MSQRNPMNERYTAEDRTGKTRKSAASAKPKAKAAASVRIESAKKTPQQKKAEEKARRKEEAAKQRELDAKYYKPDTERYKKLRRSWWLCLIGAAVCTIVSFVFQSYMPVWLAFGILIGAYALIILAFYIDLSKIKKERAAYQARMVALEEKQKKKAKAEAGKAAAQGKKAEAPKGQEAAEEAAEAEKPAKKGLFGGLRKPKPTDDAAKEEGAES
;
A
#
# COMPACT_ATOMS: atom_id res chain seq x y z
N MET A 1 -52.20 19.13 21.92
CA MET A 1 -51.49 20.28 22.54
C MET A 1 -51.24 19.92 24.01
N SER A 2 -49.99 19.65 24.40
CA SER A 2 -49.67 19.34 25.81
C SER A 2 -49.57 20.64 26.61
N GLN A 3 -50.44 20.81 27.60
CA GLN A 3 -50.42 21.92 28.54
C GLN A 3 -49.23 21.73 29.47
N ARG A 4 -48.28 22.68 29.46
CA ARG A 4 -47.05 22.59 30.25
C ARG A 4 -47.34 22.90 31.72
N ASN A 5 -46.67 22.18 32.61
CA ASN A 5 -46.83 22.33 34.06
C ASN A 5 -46.45 23.78 34.50
N PRO A 6 -47.40 24.55 35.07
CA PRO A 6 -47.17 25.93 35.49
C PRO A 6 -46.27 26.08 36.72
N MET A 7 -46.02 25.00 37.47
CA MET A 7 -45.18 25.01 38.68
C MET A 7 -43.72 24.59 38.42
N ASN A 8 -43.27 24.59 37.17
CA ASN A 8 -41.87 24.29 36.86
C ASN A 8 -40.99 25.51 37.21
N GLU A 9 -39.92 25.26 37.96
CA GLU A 9 -38.89 26.24 38.38
C GLU A 9 -38.37 27.09 37.22
N ARG A 10 -38.35 26.53 36.00
CA ARG A 10 -37.94 27.26 34.77
C ARG A 10 -38.85 28.44 34.42
N TYR A 11 -40.10 28.44 34.89
CA TYR A 11 -41.09 29.48 34.63
C TYR A 11 -41.38 30.35 35.85
N THR A 12 -41.08 29.87 37.06
CA THR A 12 -41.29 30.59 38.33
C THR A 12 -40.04 31.27 38.89
N ALA A 13 -38.84 30.94 38.42
CA ALA A 13 -37.62 31.65 38.81
C ALA A 13 -37.55 33.05 38.19
N GLU A 14 -37.49 34.09 39.02
CA GLU A 14 -37.39 35.52 38.64
C GLU A 14 -36.03 35.89 38.03
N ASP A 15 -35.03 35.01 38.07
CA ASP A 15 -33.72 35.23 37.45
C ASP A 15 -33.72 34.84 35.97
N ARG A 16 -34.34 35.67 35.14
CA ARG A 16 -34.16 35.64 33.67
C ARG A 16 -32.74 36.05 33.30
N THR A 17 -31.81 35.11 33.34
CA THR A 17 -30.43 35.28 32.88
C THR A 17 -30.32 35.26 31.36
N GLY A 18 -30.90 36.28 30.71
CA GLY A 18 -30.62 36.67 29.34
C GLY A 18 -29.36 37.52 29.23
N LYS A 19 -28.23 37.08 29.81
CA LYS A 19 -26.92 37.70 29.57
C LYS A 19 -26.24 36.93 28.44
N THR A 20 -26.30 37.46 27.23
CA THR A 20 -25.37 37.04 26.16
C THR A 20 -23.95 37.21 26.69
N ARG A 21 -23.22 36.11 26.88
CA ARG A 21 -21.82 36.13 27.28
C ARG A 21 -21.07 36.98 26.24
N LYS A 22 -20.34 38.02 26.65
CA LYS A 22 -19.44 38.79 25.77
C LYS A 22 -18.50 37.80 25.08
N SER A 23 -18.74 37.52 23.80
CA SER A 23 -17.91 36.61 23.03
C SER A 23 -16.49 37.16 22.91
N ALA A 24 -15.50 36.29 23.05
CA ALA A 24 -14.08 36.53 22.75
C ALA A 24 -13.80 36.83 21.25
N ALA A 25 -14.85 37.06 20.46
CA ALA A 25 -14.79 37.33 19.03
C ALA A 25 -14.74 38.84 18.69
N SER A 26 -14.93 39.75 19.66
CA SER A 26 -14.81 41.20 19.40
C SER A 26 -13.40 41.77 19.66
N ALA A 27 -12.48 40.95 20.14
CA ALA A 27 -11.07 41.32 20.25
C ALA A 27 -10.42 41.23 18.86
N LYS A 28 -10.22 42.37 18.18
CA LYS A 28 -9.42 42.44 16.95
C LYS A 28 -8.02 41.86 17.23
N PRO A 29 -7.52 40.87 16.45
CA PRO A 29 -6.18 40.34 16.67
C PRO A 29 -5.14 41.41 16.30
N LYS A 30 -4.47 42.00 17.29
CA LYS A 30 -3.19 42.72 17.07
C LYS A 30 -2.08 41.68 16.93
N ALA A 31 -1.98 41.06 15.77
CA ALA A 31 -0.88 40.14 15.47
C ALA A 31 -0.42 40.27 14.01
N LYS A 32 -0.03 41.48 13.61
CA LYS A 32 0.76 41.69 12.37
C LYS A 32 2.26 41.39 12.59
N ALA A 33 2.67 41.05 13.82
CA ALA A 33 4.06 40.80 14.22
C ALA A 33 4.39 39.32 14.55
N ALA A 34 3.45 38.38 14.32
CA ALA A 34 3.65 36.95 14.56
C ALA A 34 3.53 36.09 13.29
N ALA A 35 3.54 36.71 12.10
CA ALA A 35 3.44 36.01 10.81
C ALA A 35 4.78 35.37 10.36
N SER A 36 5.88 35.57 11.09
CA SER A 36 7.21 35.05 10.73
C SER A 36 7.85 34.15 11.80
N VAL A 37 7.10 33.72 12.82
CA VAL A 37 7.56 32.62 13.66
C VAL A 37 7.22 31.33 12.91
N ARG A 38 8.20 30.77 12.20
CA ARG A 38 8.14 29.36 11.81
C ARG A 38 7.98 28.57 13.11
N ILE A 39 6.78 28.05 13.35
CA ILE A 39 6.60 26.96 14.30
C ILE A 39 7.36 25.80 13.67
N GLU A 40 8.61 25.60 14.08
CA GLU A 40 9.30 24.34 13.83
C GLU A 40 8.34 23.23 14.23
N SER A 41 8.05 22.34 13.29
CA SER A 41 7.08 21.26 13.42
C SER A 41 7.20 20.62 14.80
N ALA A 42 6.22 20.90 15.66
CA ALA A 42 6.16 20.34 16.99
C ALA A 42 6.35 18.84 16.88
N LYS A 43 7.36 18.29 17.56
CA LYS A 43 7.62 16.84 17.61
C LYS A 43 6.28 16.13 17.82
N LYS A 44 5.82 15.37 16.81
CA LYS A 44 4.54 14.63 16.85
C LYS A 44 4.41 13.93 18.20
N THR A 45 3.32 14.20 18.93
CA THR A 45 3.11 13.60 20.24
C THR A 45 3.10 12.07 20.12
N PRO A 46 3.53 11.31 21.14
CA PRO A 46 3.54 9.85 21.09
C PRO A 46 2.15 9.27 20.77
N GLN A 47 1.07 9.97 21.14
CA GLN A 47 -0.30 9.61 20.77
C GLN A 47 -0.60 9.82 19.28
N GLN A 48 -0.14 10.92 18.67
CA GLN A 48 -0.29 11.15 17.24
C GLN A 48 0.52 10.14 16.41
N LYS A 49 1.75 9.80 16.83
CA LYS A 49 2.56 8.75 16.17
C LYS A 49 1.87 7.38 16.22
N LYS A 50 1.29 7.00 17.37
CA LYS A 50 0.51 5.77 17.50
C LYS A 50 -0.76 5.77 16.64
N ALA A 51 -1.42 6.93 16.51
CA ALA A 51 -2.59 7.07 15.65
C ALA A 51 -2.21 6.94 14.16
N GLU A 52 -1.10 7.54 13.75
CA GLU A 52 -0.54 7.41 12.39
C GLU A 52 -0.09 5.98 12.08
N GLU A 53 0.59 5.31 13.01
CA GLU A 53 1.00 3.91 12.84
C GLU A 53 -0.21 2.98 12.74
N LYS A 54 -1.24 3.20 13.56
CA LYS A 54 -2.51 2.45 13.49
C LYS A 54 -3.25 2.72 12.18
N ALA A 55 -3.25 3.95 11.68
CA ALA A 55 -3.82 4.29 10.37
C ALA A 55 -3.04 3.61 9.24
N ARG A 56 -1.71 3.68 9.25
CA ARG A 56 -0.84 3.02 8.27
C ARG A 56 -1.03 1.50 8.25
N ARG A 57 -1.12 0.88 9.43
CA ARG A 57 -1.40 -0.57 9.55
C ARG A 57 -2.78 -0.94 9.03
N LYS A 58 -3.80 -0.08 9.22
CA LYS A 58 -5.13 -0.28 8.64
C LYS A 58 -5.12 -0.13 7.12
N GLU A 59 -4.40 0.84 6.58
CA GLU A 59 -4.24 1.03 5.14
C GLU A 59 -3.47 -0.13 4.50
N GLU A 60 -2.38 -0.59 5.13
CA GLU A 60 -1.63 -1.77 4.70
C GLU A 60 -2.52 -3.03 4.73
N ALA A 61 -3.32 -3.21 5.80
CA ALA A 61 -4.28 -4.31 5.88
C ALA A 61 -5.40 -4.20 4.83
N ALA A 62 -5.88 -2.99 4.52
CA ALA A 62 -6.88 -2.77 3.49
C ALA A 62 -6.32 -3.11 2.09
N LYS A 63 -5.11 -2.65 1.77
CA LYS A 63 -4.40 -2.99 0.52
C LYS A 63 -4.16 -4.49 0.42
N GLN A 64 -3.77 -5.15 1.51
CA GLN A 64 -3.61 -6.61 1.53
C GLN A 64 -4.94 -7.33 1.30
N ARG A 65 -6.04 -6.88 1.90
CA ARG A 65 -7.38 -7.46 1.67
C ARG A 65 -7.84 -7.30 0.22
N GLU A 66 -7.58 -6.15 -0.40
CA GLU A 66 -7.88 -5.92 -1.81
C GLU A 66 -7.07 -6.85 -2.72
N LEU A 67 -5.76 -7.02 -2.44
CA LEU A 67 -4.91 -7.96 -3.17
C LEU A 67 -5.33 -9.42 -2.95
N ASP A 68 -5.67 -9.79 -1.72
CA ASP A 68 -6.18 -11.12 -1.37
C ASP A 68 -7.49 -11.42 -2.10
N ALA A 69 -8.40 -10.44 -2.21
CA ALA A 69 -9.65 -10.58 -2.95
C ALA A 69 -9.39 -10.71 -4.45
N LYS A 70 -8.48 -9.90 -5.01
CA LYS A 70 -8.19 -9.88 -6.44
C LYS A 70 -7.44 -11.13 -6.93
N TYR A 71 -6.58 -11.69 -6.08
CA TYR A 71 -5.72 -12.84 -6.41
C TYR A 71 -6.00 -14.07 -5.54
N TYR A 72 -7.26 -14.22 -5.09
CA TYR A 72 -7.69 -15.23 -4.13
C TYR A 72 -7.43 -16.67 -4.59
N LYS A 73 -7.54 -16.93 -5.90
CA LYS A 73 -7.31 -18.25 -6.51
C LYS A 73 -6.07 -18.21 -7.40
N PRO A 74 -4.87 -18.50 -6.86
CA PRO A 74 -3.69 -18.70 -7.68
C PRO A 74 -3.90 -19.95 -8.56
N ASP A 75 -3.98 -19.77 -9.88
CA ASP A 75 -4.18 -20.88 -10.82
C ASP A 75 -2.86 -21.59 -11.20
N THR A 76 -1.97 -21.79 -10.23
CA THR A 76 -0.70 -22.49 -10.46
C THR A 76 -0.89 -24.00 -10.31
N GLU A 77 -0.32 -24.80 -11.21
CA GLU A 77 -0.36 -26.27 -11.11
C GLU A 77 0.24 -26.78 -9.79
N ARG A 78 1.28 -26.08 -9.32
CA ARG A 78 1.91 -26.35 -8.03
C ARG A 78 0.92 -26.18 -6.88
N TYR A 79 0.13 -25.10 -6.87
CA TYR A 79 -0.91 -24.89 -5.87
C TYR A 79 -1.97 -26.01 -5.90
N LYS A 80 -2.40 -26.46 -7.10
CA LYS A 80 -3.35 -27.57 -7.25
C LYS A 80 -2.82 -28.89 -6.66
N LYS A 81 -1.56 -29.22 -6.93
CA LYS A 81 -0.89 -30.42 -6.35
C LYS A 81 -0.82 -30.33 -4.83
N LEU A 82 -0.39 -29.19 -4.29
CA LEU A 82 -0.35 -28.94 -2.84
C LEU A 82 -1.73 -29.05 -2.20
N ARG A 83 -2.76 -28.50 -2.83
CA ARG A 83 -4.14 -28.56 -2.35
C ARG A 83 -4.69 -29.98 -2.38
N ARG A 84 -4.32 -30.79 -3.37
CA ARG A 84 -4.65 -32.22 -3.42
C ARG A 84 -3.97 -32.98 -2.28
N SER A 85 -2.67 -32.78 -2.04
CA SER A 85 -1.98 -33.39 -0.88
C SER A 85 -2.59 -32.97 0.46
N TRP A 86 -2.96 -31.70 0.60
CA TRP A 86 -3.65 -31.20 1.80
C TRP A 86 -5.01 -31.87 2.00
N TRP A 87 -5.83 -31.96 0.95
CA TRP A 87 -7.10 -32.69 1.00
C TRP A 87 -6.92 -34.18 1.28
N LEU A 88 -5.89 -34.82 0.70
CA LEU A 88 -5.57 -36.22 1.00
C LEU A 88 -5.23 -36.42 2.47
N CYS A 89 -4.47 -35.51 3.08
CA CYS A 89 -4.18 -35.58 4.52
C CYS A 89 -5.44 -35.39 5.36
N LEU A 90 -6.32 -34.44 5.01
CA LEU A 90 -7.56 -34.22 5.75
C LEU A 90 -8.56 -35.37 5.61
N ILE A 91 -8.75 -35.89 4.40
CA ILE A 91 -9.63 -37.03 4.15
C ILE A 91 -9.05 -38.27 4.84
N GLY A 92 -7.75 -38.51 4.72
CA GLY A 92 -7.06 -39.59 5.42
C GLY A 92 -7.24 -39.50 6.93
N ALA A 93 -7.06 -38.33 7.53
CA ALA A 93 -7.30 -38.10 8.95
C ALA A 93 -8.75 -38.41 9.34
N ALA A 94 -9.73 -37.88 8.59
CA ALA A 94 -11.14 -38.12 8.85
C ALA A 94 -11.50 -39.61 8.78
N VAL A 95 -11.01 -40.32 7.76
CA VAL A 95 -11.20 -41.77 7.62
C VAL A 95 -10.55 -42.52 8.78
N CYS A 96 -9.31 -42.20 9.16
CA CYS A 96 -8.65 -42.81 10.31
C CYS A 96 -9.42 -42.58 11.61
N THR A 97 -9.98 -41.38 11.81
CA THR A 97 -10.83 -41.10 12.98
C THR A 97 -12.09 -41.96 12.96
N ILE A 98 -12.83 -42.00 11.84
CA ILE A 98 -14.04 -42.82 11.72
C ILE A 98 -13.73 -44.29 11.95
N VAL A 99 -12.66 -44.82 11.34
CA VAL A 99 -12.23 -46.21 11.51
C VAL A 99 -11.88 -46.51 12.96
N SER A 100 -11.17 -45.61 13.64
CA SER A 100 -10.79 -45.75 15.04
C SER A 100 -12.02 -45.94 15.96
N PHE A 101 -13.12 -45.24 15.69
CA PHE A 101 -14.36 -45.36 16.47
C PHE A 101 -15.26 -46.52 16.04
N VAL A 102 -15.48 -46.71 14.73
CA VAL A 102 -16.45 -47.70 14.22
C VAL A 102 -15.92 -49.13 14.38
N PHE A 103 -14.62 -49.35 14.16
CA PHE A 103 -14.03 -50.68 14.23
C PHE A 103 -13.44 -51.00 15.60
N GLN A 104 -13.59 -50.12 16.60
CA GLN A 104 -12.97 -50.28 17.93
C GLN A 104 -13.28 -51.64 18.58
N SER A 105 -14.47 -52.20 18.36
CA SER A 105 -14.89 -53.50 18.90
C SER A 105 -14.20 -54.70 18.24
N TYR A 106 -13.66 -54.54 17.03
CA TYR A 106 -13.06 -55.61 16.23
C TYR A 106 -11.53 -55.57 16.19
N MET A 107 -10.90 -54.52 16.75
CA MET A 107 -9.44 -54.35 16.75
C MET A 107 -8.91 -54.23 18.18
N PRO A 108 -7.68 -54.71 18.43
CA PRO A 108 -7.09 -54.60 19.75
C PRO A 108 -6.85 -53.13 20.11
N VAL A 109 -7.01 -52.81 21.40
CA VAL A 109 -7.00 -51.44 21.94
C VAL A 109 -5.76 -50.63 21.51
N TRP A 110 -4.58 -51.26 21.51
CA TRP A 110 -3.33 -50.59 21.10
C TRP A 110 -3.33 -50.19 19.62
N LEU A 111 -3.99 -50.96 18.74
CA LEU A 111 -4.12 -50.63 17.32
C LEU A 111 -5.08 -49.46 17.12
N ALA A 112 -6.19 -49.41 17.87
CA ALA A 112 -7.13 -48.30 17.83
C ALA A 112 -6.45 -46.98 18.25
N PHE A 113 -5.65 -46.99 19.32
CA PHE A 113 -4.83 -45.84 19.71
C PHE A 113 -3.75 -45.51 18.69
N GLY A 114 -3.09 -46.50 18.08
CA GLY A 114 -2.12 -46.28 17.02
C GLY A 114 -2.72 -45.56 15.80
N ILE A 115 -3.93 -45.96 15.38
CA ILE A 115 -4.67 -45.30 14.30
C ILE A 115 -5.07 -43.87 14.70
N LEU A 116 -5.50 -43.67 15.95
CA LEU A 116 -5.86 -42.35 16.45
C LEU A 116 -4.65 -41.40 16.48
N ILE A 117 -3.49 -41.87 16.95
CA ILE A 117 -2.22 -41.13 16.92
C ILE A 117 -1.84 -40.82 15.45
N GLY A 118 -2.00 -41.79 14.55
CA GLY A 118 -1.80 -41.59 13.12
C GLY A 118 -2.71 -40.49 12.54
N ALA A 119 -3.99 -40.44 12.96
CA ALA A 119 -4.91 -39.38 12.56
C ALA A 119 -4.44 -38.00 13.01
N TYR A 120 -3.98 -37.85 14.25
CA TYR A 120 -3.40 -36.59 14.75
C TYR A 120 -2.15 -36.19 13.97
N ALA A 121 -1.27 -37.14 13.65
CA ALA A 121 -0.08 -36.88 12.82
C ALA A 121 -0.47 -36.35 11.42
N LEU A 122 -1.50 -36.92 10.78
CA LEU A 122 -2.03 -36.43 9.51
C LEU A 122 -2.63 -35.03 9.60
N ILE A 123 -3.32 -34.71 10.70
CA ILE A 123 -3.85 -33.36 10.95
C ILE A 123 -2.70 -32.35 11.09
N ILE A 124 -1.68 -32.67 11.88
CA ILE A 124 -0.49 -31.82 12.05
C ILE A 124 0.22 -31.61 10.71
N LEU A 125 0.37 -32.68 9.91
CA LEU A 125 0.94 -32.59 8.57
C LEU A 125 0.11 -31.70 7.64
N ALA A 126 -1.22 -31.80 7.69
CA ALA A 126 -2.12 -30.94 6.92
C ALA A 126 -1.92 -29.45 7.28
N PHE A 127 -1.82 -29.11 8.57
CA PHE A 127 -1.50 -27.74 9.00
C PHE A 127 -0.12 -27.29 8.54
N TYR A 128 0.90 -28.16 8.61
CA TYR A 128 2.24 -27.83 8.10
C TYR A 128 2.21 -27.49 6.59
N ILE A 129 1.50 -28.29 5.79
CA ILE A 129 1.36 -28.07 4.34
C ILE A 129 0.62 -26.74 4.07
N ASP A 130 -0.46 -26.45 4.79
CA ASP A 130 -1.26 -25.25 4.59
C ASP A 130 -0.50 -23.97 4.98
N LEU A 131 0.11 -23.96 6.17
CA LEU A 131 0.80 -22.80 6.71
C LEU A 131 2.15 -22.53 6.04
N SER A 132 2.87 -23.58 5.63
CA SER A 132 4.20 -23.42 5.04
C SER A 132 4.13 -23.35 3.52
N LYS A 133 3.60 -24.39 2.87
CA LYS A 133 3.75 -24.56 1.42
C LYS A 133 2.67 -23.79 0.66
N ILE A 134 1.40 -23.91 1.06
CA ILE A 134 0.27 -23.23 0.41
C ILE A 134 0.35 -21.71 0.62
N LYS A 135 0.64 -21.27 1.85
CA LYS A 135 0.81 -19.84 2.16
C LYS A 135 1.96 -19.20 1.36
N LYS A 136 3.11 -19.86 1.27
CA LYS A 136 4.26 -19.37 0.47
C LYS A 136 3.93 -19.27 -1.01
N GLU A 137 3.24 -20.26 -1.56
CA GLU A 137 2.84 -20.24 -2.97
C GLU A 137 1.84 -19.12 -3.26
N ARG A 138 0.87 -18.89 -2.36
CA ARG A 138 -0.10 -17.79 -2.48
C ARG A 138 0.60 -16.43 -2.44
N ALA A 139 1.51 -16.23 -1.49
CA ALA A 139 2.29 -14.99 -1.38
C ALA A 139 3.17 -14.75 -2.61
N ALA A 140 3.81 -15.81 -3.13
CA ALA A 140 4.62 -15.72 -4.35
C ALA A 140 3.76 -15.37 -5.58
N TYR A 141 2.56 -15.93 -5.69
CA TYR A 141 1.62 -15.60 -6.75
C TYR A 141 1.18 -14.13 -6.68
N GLN A 142 0.79 -13.65 -5.49
CA GLN A 142 0.43 -12.24 -5.29
C GLN A 142 1.57 -11.30 -5.65
N ALA A 143 2.80 -11.61 -5.23
CA ALA A 143 3.98 -10.81 -5.59
C ALA A 143 4.20 -10.74 -7.11
N ARG A 144 4.01 -11.86 -7.82
CA ARG A 144 4.10 -11.88 -9.30
C ARG A 144 3.03 -11.01 -9.95
N MET A 145 1.80 -11.07 -9.46
CA MET A 145 0.70 -10.29 -10.03
C MET A 145 0.85 -8.79 -9.78
N VAL A 146 1.26 -8.39 -8.57
CA VAL A 146 1.58 -6.99 -8.25
C VAL A 146 2.72 -6.47 -9.14
N ALA A 147 3.78 -7.26 -9.32
CA ALA A 147 4.90 -6.88 -10.19
C ALA A 147 4.47 -6.72 -11.67
N LEU A 148 3.54 -7.54 -12.15
CA LEU A 148 2.97 -7.38 -13.49
C LEU A 148 2.12 -6.12 -13.61
N GLU A 149 1.26 -5.83 -12.64
CA GLU A 149 0.48 -4.59 -12.61
C GLU A 149 1.36 -3.33 -12.55
N GLU A 150 2.45 -3.35 -11.78
CA GLU A 150 3.41 -2.26 -11.75
C GLU A 150 4.12 -2.07 -13.09
N LYS A 151 4.51 -3.17 -13.76
CA LYS A 151 5.08 -3.11 -15.11
C LYS A 151 4.09 -2.53 -16.11
N GLN A 152 2.83 -2.96 -16.06
CA GLN A 152 1.78 -2.41 -16.94
C GLN A 152 1.53 -0.92 -16.65
N LYS A 153 1.45 -0.52 -15.39
CA LYS A 153 1.31 0.90 -15.01
C LYS A 153 2.50 1.73 -15.45
N LYS A 154 3.73 1.22 -15.36
CA LYS A 154 4.93 1.91 -15.85
C LYS A 154 4.91 2.07 -17.37
N LYS A 155 4.54 1.03 -18.11
CA LYS A 155 4.39 1.07 -19.57
C LYS A 155 3.30 2.08 -19.98
N ALA A 156 2.12 2.00 -19.38
CA ALA A 156 1.02 2.93 -19.64
C ALA A 156 1.40 4.39 -19.34
N LYS A 157 2.14 4.66 -18.25
CA LYS A 157 2.66 6.01 -17.96
C LYS A 157 3.70 6.48 -18.97
N ALA A 158 4.59 5.60 -19.41
CA ALA A 158 5.58 5.93 -20.44
C ALA A 158 4.92 6.23 -21.79
N GLU A 159 3.90 5.46 -22.17
CA GLU A 159 3.10 5.67 -23.38
C GLU A 159 2.27 6.95 -23.29
N ALA A 160 1.61 7.22 -22.16
CA ALA A 160 0.88 8.47 -21.94
C ALA A 160 1.81 9.69 -21.98
N GLY A 161 3.02 9.59 -21.42
CA GLY A 161 4.04 10.64 -21.50
C GLY A 161 4.54 10.87 -22.93
N LYS A 162 4.71 9.80 -23.71
CA LYS A 162 5.06 9.88 -25.14
C LYS A 162 3.92 10.47 -25.98
N ALA A 163 2.68 10.07 -25.73
CA ALA A 163 1.49 10.59 -26.42
C ALA A 163 1.27 12.08 -26.09
N ALA A 164 1.44 12.49 -24.83
CA ALA A 164 1.37 13.90 -24.44
C ALA A 164 2.51 14.74 -25.04
N ALA A 165 3.71 14.17 -25.19
CA ALA A 165 4.83 14.84 -25.86
C ALA A 165 4.63 14.94 -27.39
N GLN A 166 4.01 13.94 -28.02
CA GLN A 166 3.67 13.97 -29.45
C GLN A 166 2.50 14.90 -29.75
N GLY A 167 1.46 14.95 -28.90
CA GLY A 167 0.36 15.91 -29.02
C GLY A 167 0.85 17.36 -28.93
N LYS A 168 1.80 17.65 -28.04
CA LYS A 168 2.45 18.98 -27.95
C LYS A 168 3.36 19.32 -29.14
N LYS A 169 3.90 18.31 -29.85
CA LYS A 169 4.66 18.53 -31.10
C LYS A 169 3.77 18.66 -32.34
N ALA A 170 2.53 18.14 -32.30
CA ALA A 170 1.57 18.27 -33.40
C ALA A 170 0.80 19.62 -33.36
N GLU A 171 0.73 20.30 -32.22
CA GLU A 171 0.15 21.66 -32.10
C GLU A 171 1.11 22.81 -32.48
N ALA A 172 2.38 22.53 -32.79
CA ALA A 172 3.30 23.51 -33.35
C ALA A 172 3.77 22.98 -34.72
N PRO A 173 3.01 23.25 -35.81
CA PRO A 173 3.22 24.49 -36.55
C PRO A 173 1.96 24.99 -37.29
N LYS A 174 1.42 26.16 -36.93
CA LYS A 174 0.50 26.92 -37.80
C LYS A 174 0.56 28.44 -37.63
N GLY A 175 1.71 28.94 -37.18
CA GLY A 175 1.89 30.38 -36.94
C GLY A 175 3.24 30.95 -37.38
N GLN A 176 4.04 30.20 -38.14
CA GLN A 176 5.41 30.62 -38.49
C GLN A 176 5.59 31.09 -39.95
N GLU A 177 4.54 31.23 -40.75
CA GLU A 177 4.64 31.83 -42.10
C GLU A 177 4.23 33.32 -42.16
N ALA A 178 3.71 33.91 -41.09
CA ALA A 178 3.30 35.33 -41.08
C ALA A 178 4.25 36.27 -40.31
N ALA A 179 5.38 35.76 -39.81
CA ALA A 179 6.31 36.53 -38.97
C ALA A 179 7.69 36.73 -39.60
N GLU A 180 7.93 36.27 -40.83
CA GLU A 180 9.22 36.43 -41.52
C GLU A 180 9.35 37.78 -42.25
N GLU A 181 8.26 38.54 -42.44
CA GLU A 181 8.31 39.90 -43.03
C GLU A 181 8.40 41.03 -41.99
N ALA A 182 8.28 40.74 -40.69
CA ALA A 182 8.28 41.78 -39.63
C ALA A 182 9.47 41.70 -38.65
N ALA A 183 10.42 40.79 -38.87
CA ALA A 183 11.55 40.55 -37.96
C ALA A 183 12.92 41.03 -38.48
N GLU A 184 12.96 41.88 -39.51
CA GLU A 184 14.19 42.62 -39.88
C GLU A 184 14.42 43.88 -39.00
N ALA A 185 13.64 44.07 -37.94
CA ALA A 185 13.88 45.11 -36.96
C ALA A 185 13.97 44.52 -35.54
N GLU A 186 15.11 44.79 -34.88
CA GLU A 186 15.40 44.55 -33.45
C GLU A 186 15.77 43.13 -32.97
N LYS A 187 17.08 42.91 -32.80
CA LYS A 187 17.64 42.07 -31.72
C LYS A 187 17.22 42.68 -30.36
N PRO A 188 16.95 41.90 -29.28
CA PRO A 188 18.06 41.28 -28.54
C PRO A 188 17.79 39.93 -27.82
N ALA A 189 18.88 39.15 -27.78
CA ALA A 189 19.36 38.22 -26.75
C ALA A 189 18.38 37.66 -25.70
N LYS A 190 18.30 36.32 -25.60
CA LYS A 190 18.25 35.60 -24.31
C LYS A 190 18.84 34.19 -24.40
N LYS A 191 19.85 33.99 -23.55
CA LYS A 191 20.65 32.78 -23.27
C LYS A 191 19.82 31.49 -23.17
N GLY A 192 20.27 30.46 -23.90
CA GLY A 192 19.88 29.07 -23.64
C GLY A 192 20.47 28.55 -22.32
N LEU A 193 19.60 28.01 -21.46
CA LEU A 193 19.89 27.50 -20.11
C LEU A 193 20.31 26.01 -20.08
N PHE A 194 20.68 25.41 -21.21
CA PHE A 194 21.09 24.00 -21.24
C PHE A 194 22.38 23.79 -22.02
N GLY A 195 23.45 24.42 -21.54
CA GLY A 195 24.84 24.09 -21.89
C GLY A 195 25.44 23.11 -20.89
N GLY A 196 24.85 21.92 -20.78
CA GLY A 196 25.34 20.84 -19.92
C GLY A 196 26.58 20.18 -20.51
N LEU A 197 27.75 20.75 -20.21
CA LEU A 197 29.03 20.08 -19.93
C LEU A 197 29.29 18.74 -20.66
N ARG A 198 29.75 18.81 -21.91
CA ARG A 198 30.59 17.76 -22.52
C ARG A 198 32.01 17.92 -22.00
N LYS A 199 32.50 16.97 -21.19
CA LYS A 199 33.94 16.77 -20.97
C LYS A 199 34.47 15.79 -22.03
N PRO A 200 35.57 16.12 -22.75
CA PRO A 200 36.27 15.16 -23.59
C PRO A 200 37.10 14.20 -22.73
N LYS A 201 37.18 12.94 -23.16
CA LYS A 201 38.21 11.97 -22.75
C LYS A 201 39.59 12.43 -23.23
N PRO A 202 40.63 12.20 -22.43
CA PRO A 202 41.90 11.70 -22.94
C PRO A 202 42.07 10.22 -22.55
N THR A 203 42.62 9.46 -23.49
CA THR A 203 43.24 8.15 -23.32
C THR A 203 44.61 8.30 -22.65
N ASP A 204 45.24 7.14 -22.38
CA ASP A 204 46.61 6.93 -21.85
C ASP A 204 46.56 6.82 -20.31
N ASP A 205 46.83 5.69 -19.63
CA ASP A 205 47.64 4.53 -19.96
C ASP A 205 47.04 3.25 -19.36
N ALA A 206 47.12 2.18 -20.15
CA ALA A 206 46.84 0.83 -19.70
C ALA A 206 47.98 0.37 -18.77
N ALA A 207 47.59 -0.09 -17.59
CA ALA A 207 48.42 -0.92 -16.75
C ALA A 207 48.97 -2.12 -17.54
N LYS A 208 50.30 -2.25 -17.60
CA LYS A 208 51.03 -3.52 -17.67
C LYS A 208 52.52 -3.24 -17.51
N GLU A 209 53.05 -3.62 -16.35
CA GLU A 209 54.37 -4.22 -16.08
C GLU A 209 54.91 -3.74 -14.74
N GLU A 210 54.71 -4.57 -13.72
CA GLU A 210 55.49 -4.73 -12.47
C GLU A 210 54.73 -5.79 -11.65
N GLY A 211 55.23 -6.98 -11.29
CA GLY A 211 56.52 -7.59 -11.53
C GLY A 211 56.37 -9.12 -11.61
N ALA A 212 57.13 -9.70 -12.54
CA ALA A 212 57.85 -10.93 -12.30
C ALA A 212 59.15 -10.59 -11.53
N GLU A 213 59.84 -11.61 -11.05
CA GLU A 213 61.06 -11.62 -10.20
C GLU A 213 60.76 -11.55 -8.69
N SER A 214 61.38 -12.34 -7.81
CA SER A 214 62.26 -13.52 -7.85
C SER A 214 62.38 -13.96 -6.38
#